data_AF-A0A925NKN9-F1
#
_entry.id   AF-A0A925NKN9-F1
#
_cell.length_a   1.000
_cell.length_b   1.000
_cell.length_c   1.000
_cell.angle_alpha   90.00
_cell.angle_beta   90.00
_cell.angle_gamma   90.00
#
_symmetry.space_group_name_H-M   'P 1'
#
loop_
_entity.id
_entity.type
_entity.pdbx_description
1 polymer ?
#
loop_
_entity_poly.entity_id
_entity_poly.type
_entity_poly.pdbx_seq_one_letter_code
_entity_poly.pdbx_strand_id
1 'polypeptide(L)' 'MHIEKDKKKLLDRVNRLRGQVDAIHRALEQGEDCSRVLNTIAACRGAMAG' A
#
# COMPACT_ATOMS: atom_id res chain seq x y z
N MET A 1 10.53 -19.95 16.21
CA MET A 1 9.48 -19.40 15.32
C MET A 1 10.09 -18.28 14.47
N HIS A 2 10.05 -18.38 13.14
CA HIS A 2 10.73 -17.41 12.25
C HIS A 2 10.11 -16.00 12.29
N ILE A 3 8.84 -15.90 12.71
CA ILE A 3 8.06 -14.65 12.74
C ILE A 3 8.57 -13.63 13.75
N GLU A 4 9.17 -14.01 14.88
CA GLU A 4 9.60 -13.03 15.89
C GLU A 4 10.84 -12.22 15.47
N LYS A 5 11.77 -12.82 14.71
CA LYS A 5 13.00 -12.14 14.26
C LYS A 5 12.76 -11.11 13.16
N ASP A 6 11.77 -11.35 12.30
CA ASP A 6 11.41 -10.44 11.20
C ASP A 6 10.11 -9.66 11.45
N LYS A 7 9.51 -9.77 12.64
CA LYS A 7 8.27 -9.08 13.02
C LYS A 7 8.31 -7.59 12.67
N LYS A 8 9.42 -6.91 12.98
CA LYS A 8 9.59 -5.48 12.70
C LYS A 8 9.52 -5.19 11.20
N LYS A 9 10.27 -5.94 10.38
CA LYS A 9 10.25 -5.78 8.90
C LYS A 9 8.87 -6.08 8.31
N LEU A 10 8.20 -7.10 8.82
CA LEU A 10 6.84 -7.45 8.39
C LEU A 10 5.84 -6.33 8.74
N LEU A 11 5.94 -5.77 9.96
CA LEU A 11 5.12 -4.63 10.37
C LEU A 11 5.41 -3.39 9.52
N ASP A 12 6.67 -3.10 9.20
CA ASP A 12 7.04 -1.98 8.33
C ASP A 12 6.44 -2.13 6.93
N ARG A 13 6.45 -3.36 6.39
CA ARG A 13 5.81 -3.68 5.10
C ARG A 13 4.30 -3.47 5.15
N VAL A 14 3.63 -3.93 6.21
CA VAL A 14 2.19 -3.73 6.40
C VAL A 14 1.84 -2.25 6.56
N ASN A 15 2.63 -1.48 7.33
CA ASN A 15 2.42 -0.05 7.51
C ASN A 15 2.55 0.72 6.19
N ARG A 16 3.52 0.36 5.35
CA ARG A 16 3.67 0.95 4.01
C ARG A 16 2.47 0.66 3.12
N LEU A 17 1.99 -0.59 3.12
CA LEU A 17 0.81 -0.99 2.35
C LEU A 17 -0.44 -0.23 2.81
N ARG A 18 -0.63 -0.05 4.12
CA ARG A 18 -1.74 0.76 4.65
C ARG A 18 -1.71 2.18 4.11
N GLY A 19 -0.54 2.85 4.12
CA GLY A 19 -0.42 4.20 3.57
C GLY A 19 -0.78 4.29 2.08
N GLN A 20 -0.49 3.25 1.29
CA GLN A 20 -0.90 3.20 -0.12
C GLN A 20 -2.41 3.00 -0.28
N VAL A 21 -3.03 2.16 0.55
CA VAL A 21 -4.49 1.97 0.56
C VAL A 21 -5.20 3.27 0.96
N ASP A 22 -4.69 3.97 1.98
CA ASP A 22 -5.24 5.25 2.42
C ASP A 22 -5.12 6.32 1.32
N ALA A 23 -4.02 6.31 0.54
CA ALA A 23 -3.85 7.19 -0.60
C ALA A 23 -4.87 6.91 -1.72
N ILE A 24 -5.16 5.63 -2.00
CA ILE A 24 -6.19 5.23 -2.98
C ILE A 24 -7.57 5.71 -2.52
N HIS A 25 -7.90 5.51 -1.23
CA HIS A 25 -9.17 5.96 -0.67
C HIS A 25 -9.34 7.47 -0.81
N ARG A 26 -8.33 8.25 -0.41
CA ARG A 26 -8.36 9.72 -0.54
C ARG A 26 -8.51 10.18 -1.98
N ALA A 27 -7.80 9.55 -2.92
CA ALA A 27 -7.91 9.89 -4.33
C ALA A 27 -9.33 9.65 -4.88
N LEU A 28 -10.00 8.58 -4.42
CA LEU A 28 -11.40 8.31 -4.74
C LEU A 28 -12.35 9.34 -4.11
N GLU A 29 -12.18 9.66 -2.83
CA GLU A 29 -13.00 10.66 -2.12
C GLU A 29 -12.88 12.06 -2.74
N GLN A 30 -11.69 12.42 -3.22
CA GLN A 30 -11.41 13.71 -3.85
C GLN A 30 -11.82 13.75 -5.33
N GLY A 31 -12.27 12.63 -5.90
CA GLY A 31 -12.62 12.55 -7.32
C GLY A 31 -11.43 12.78 -8.25
N GLU A 32 -10.24 12.30 -7.87
CA GLU A 32 -9.05 12.38 -8.73
C GLU A 32 -9.25 11.59 -10.04
N ASP A 33 -8.44 11.92 -11.05
CA ASP A 33 -8.47 11.24 -12.35
C ASP A 33 -8.29 9.72 -12.22
N CYS A 34 -9.09 8.97 -12.98
CA CYS A 34 -9.09 7.51 -12.96
C CYS A 34 -7.70 6.92 -13.23
N SER A 35 -6.92 7.52 -14.14
CA SER A 35 -5.57 7.06 -14.48
C SER A 35 -4.63 7.19 -13.28
N ARG A 36 -4.78 8.25 -12.48
CA ARG A 36 -3.99 8.49 -11.26
C ARG A 36 -4.34 7.50 -10.15
N VAL A 37 -5.63 7.21 -9.97
CA VAL A 37 -6.08 6.16 -9.04
C VAL A 37 -5.54 4.80 -9.47
N LEU A 38 -5.64 4.44 -10.74
CA LEU A 38 -5.14 3.17 -11.29
C LEU A 38 -3.62 3.03 -11.16
N ASN A 39 -2.86 4.11 -11.35
CA ASN A 39 -1.42 4.13 -11.14
C ASN A 39 -1.07 3.82 -9.68
N THR A 40 -1.79 4.43 -8.73
CA THR A 40 -1.59 4.21 -7.29
C THR A 40 -1.93 2.77 -6.89
N ILE A 41 -3.00 2.19 -7.46
CA ILE A 41 -3.34 0.77 -7.29
C ILE A 41 -2.23 -0.14 -7.83
N ALA A 42 -1.69 0.16 -9.01
CA ALA A 42 -0.59 -0.62 -9.58
C ALA A 42 0.68 -0.58 -8.70
N ALA A 43 1.02 0.58 -8.15
CA ALA A 43 2.12 0.73 -7.19
C ALA A 43 1.86 -0.05 -5.90
N CYS A 44 0.62 -0.04 -5.37
CA CYS A 44 0.23 -0.84 -4.22
C CYS A 44 0.37 -2.34 -4.47
N ARG A 45 -0.01 -2.81 -5.67
CA ARG A 45 0.17 -4.21 -6.07
C ARG A 45 1.64 -4.61 -6.14
N GLY A 46 2.49 -3.74 -6.73
CA GLY A 46 3.94 -3.97 -6.76
C GLY A 46 4.55 -4.08 -5.36
N ALA A 47 4.07 -3.24 -4.42
CA ALA A 47 4.51 -3.27 -3.03
C ALA A 47 4.14 -4.56 -2.27
N MET A 48 3.09 -5.27 -2.69
CA MET A 48 2.69 -6.57 -2.13
C MET A 48 3.51 -7.75 -2.71
N ALA A 49 4.04 -7.60 -3.92
CA ALA A 49 4.82 -8.64 -4.59
C ALA A 49 6.32 -8.63 -4.23
N GLY A 50 6.87 -7.49 -3.80
CA GLY A 50 8.25 -7.35 -3.30
C GLY A 50 8.35 -7.43 -1.79
#